data_AF-A0A966DES6-F1
#
_entry.id   AF-A0A966DES6-F1
#
_cell.length_a   1.000
_cell.length_b   1.000
_cell.length_c   1.000
_cell.angle_alpha   90.00
_cell.angle_beta   90.00
_cell.angle_gamma   90.00
#
_symmetry.space_group_name_H-M   'P 1'
#
loop_
_entity.id
_entity.type
_entity.pdbx_description
1 polymer ?
#
loop_
_entity_poly.entity_id
_entity_poly.type
_entity_poly.pdbx_seq_one_letter_code
_entity_poly.pdbx_strand_id
1 'polypeptide(L)'
;MTIMDLKKTGAIYLENINEGFNHYTSEIVKLDSGEAFESLKEKKVYADFYYFKLTDEERSRVNEALSDEEESYLEEIRPKENPEENLIFLLDDKLLKILTRLNEKEILFSTFYITGAKEHQSTWWGNYNREYVIFSYGGYDKDNKR
;
A
#
# COMPACT_ATOMS: atom_id res chain seq x y z
N MET A 1 -6.80 -9.86 -4.85
CA MET A 1 -7.17 -9.59 -6.26
C MET A 1 -5.90 -9.41 -7.08
N THR A 2 -6.04 -9.43 -8.42
CA THR A 2 -4.89 -9.25 -9.32
C THR A 2 -4.58 -7.76 -9.53
N ILE A 3 -3.40 -7.45 -10.07
CA ILE A 3 -3.04 -6.09 -10.50
C ILE A 3 -4.01 -5.59 -11.59
N MET A 4 -4.48 -6.47 -12.49
CA MET A 4 -5.46 -6.10 -13.51
C MET A 4 -6.78 -5.64 -12.89
N ASP A 5 -7.21 -6.26 -11.81
CA ASP A 5 -8.43 -5.85 -11.11
C ASP A 5 -8.24 -4.53 -10.37
N LEU A 6 -7.06 -4.32 -9.77
CA LEU A 6 -6.69 -3.03 -9.17
C LEU A 6 -6.71 -1.90 -10.21
N LYS A 7 -6.17 -2.10 -11.41
CA LYS A 7 -6.21 -1.08 -12.47
C LYS A 7 -7.66 -0.70 -12.85
N LYS A 8 -8.61 -1.63 -12.81
CA LYS A 8 -10.04 -1.36 -13.08
C LYS A 8 -10.70 -0.47 -12.02
N THR A 9 -10.15 -0.37 -10.81
CA THR A 9 -10.66 0.54 -9.78
C THR A 9 -10.19 1.99 -9.98
N GLY A 10 -9.39 2.26 -11.02
CA GLY A 10 -8.79 3.56 -11.28
C GLY A 10 -7.56 3.87 -10.43
N ALA A 11 -6.99 2.88 -9.74
CA ALA A 11 -5.77 3.07 -8.95
C ALA A 11 -4.60 3.57 -9.81
N ILE A 12 -3.74 4.42 -9.24
CA ILE A 12 -2.45 4.78 -9.84
C ILE A 12 -1.47 3.63 -9.59
N TYR A 13 -1.54 2.59 -10.42
CA TYR A 13 -0.59 1.48 -10.32
C TYR A 13 0.74 1.86 -10.95
N LEU A 14 1.83 1.61 -10.25
CA LEU A 14 3.19 1.89 -10.68
C LEU A 14 3.99 0.58 -10.67
N GLU A 15 4.60 0.22 -11.79
CA GLU A 15 5.47 -0.96 -11.87
C GLU A 15 6.81 -0.71 -11.15
N ASN A 16 7.25 0.54 -11.16
CA ASN A 16 8.44 0.99 -10.45
C ASN A 16 8.31 2.48 -10.09
N ILE A 17 9.13 2.92 -9.14
CA ILE A 17 9.07 4.29 -8.62
C ILE A 17 9.37 5.37 -9.69
N ASN A 18 10.20 5.06 -10.70
CA ASN A 18 10.53 6.02 -11.77
C ASN A 18 9.33 6.33 -12.66
N GLU A 19 8.43 5.35 -12.88
CA GLU A 19 7.16 5.59 -13.55
C GLU A 19 6.35 6.67 -12.82
N GLY A 20 6.31 6.59 -11.48
CA GLY A 20 5.68 7.57 -10.62
C GLY A 20 6.24 8.98 -10.86
N PHE A 21 7.56 9.13 -10.77
CA PHE A 21 8.23 10.42 -10.95
C PHE A 21 8.08 11.01 -12.36
N ASN A 22 7.98 10.16 -13.38
CA ASN A 22 7.88 10.61 -14.77
C ASN A 22 6.46 11.04 -15.18
N HIS A 23 5.42 10.49 -14.53
CA HIS A 23 4.04 10.63 -14.99
C HIS A 23 3.08 11.30 -14.00
N TYR A 24 3.48 11.46 -12.73
CA TYR A 24 2.62 11.96 -11.67
C TYR A 24 3.26 13.09 -10.87
N THR A 25 2.42 13.87 -10.19
CA THR A 25 2.93 14.76 -9.14
C THR A 25 3.32 13.89 -7.95
N SER A 26 4.45 14.23 -7.33
CA SER A 26 4.94 13.53 -6.14
C SER A 26 5.17 14.46 -4.98
N GLU A 27 4.89 13.99 -3.78
CA GLU A 27 5.30 14.58 -2.52
C GLU A 27 5.92 13.50 -1.64
N ILE A 28 6.89 13.88 -0.81
CA ILE A 28 7.48 12.98 0.17
C ILE A 28 6.98 13.43 1.54
N VAL A 29 6.31 12.52 2.24
CA VAL A 29 5.87 12.73 3.62
C VAL A 29 6.61 11.76 4.54
N LYS A 30 6.84 12.17 5.78
CA LYS A 30 7.42 11.31 6.80
C LYS A 30 6.37 11.06 7.86
N LEU A 31 5.97 9.81 8.03
CA LEU A 31 4.86 9.41 8.89
C LEU A 31 5.24 8.18 9.70
N ASP A 32 5.01 8.22 11.00
CA ASP A 32 5.04 6.99 11.81
C ASP A 32 3.84 6.07 11.50
N SER A 33 3.86 4.86 12.05
CA SER A 33 2.80 3.88 11.77
C SER A 33 1.40 4.32 12.20
N GLY A 34 1.29 5.15 13.24
CA GLY A 34 0.03 5.71 13.72
C GLY A 34 -0.48 6.83 12.82
N GLU A 35 0.39 7.75 12.42
CA GLU A 35 0.06 8.83 11.48
C GLU A 35 -0.36 8.29 10.11
N ALA A 36 0.34 7.27 9.60
CA ALA A 36 -0.01 6.59 8.37
C ALA A 36 -1.37 5.86 8.49
N PHE A 37 -1.63 5.18 9.60
CA PHE A 37 -2.91 4.51 9.86
C PHE A 37 -4.08 5.51 9.86
N GLU A 38 -3.97 6.59 10.64
CA GLU A 38 -5.01 7.63 10.72
C GLU A 38 -5.27 8.28 9.36
N SER A 39 -4.23 8.46 8.54
CA SER A 39 -4.35 9.04 7.20
C SER A 39 -5.06 8.14 6.19
N LEU A 40 -5.13 6.82 6.44
CA LEU A 40 -5.60 5.81 5.49
C LEU A 40 -6.89 5.09 5.93
N LYS A 41 -7.21 5.02 7.24
CA LYS A 41 -8.29 4.17 7.78
C LYS A 41 -9.70 4.45 7.24
N GLU A 42 -10.04 5.71 6.96
CA GLU A 42 -11.38 6.09 6.46
C GLU A 42 -11.48 6.03 4.92
N LYS A 43 -10.41 5.60 4.25
CA LYS A 43 -10.33 5.56 2.78
C LYS A 43 -10.50 4.14 2.27
N LYS A 44 -10.96 4.03 1.02
CA LYS A 44 -10.93 2.76 0.31
C LYS A 44 -9.53 2.49 -0.23
N VAL A 45 -8.73 1.78 0.58
CA VAL A 45 -7.32 1.53 0.31
C VAL A 45 -7.09 0.06 -0.04
N TYR A 46 -6.34 -0.16 -1.11
CA TYR A 46 -5.74 -1.46 -1.41
C TYR A 46 -4.24 -1.41 -1.11
N ALA A 47 -3.60 -2.53 -0.82
CA ALA A 47 -2.15 -2.60 -0.77
C ALA A 47 -1.61 -3.81 -1.52
N ASP A 48 -0.39 -3.67 -2.05
CA ASP A 48 0.40 -4.85 -2.36
C ASP A 48 0.98 -5.43 -1.06
N PHE A 49 0.79 -6.73 -0.89
CA PHE A 49 1.27 -7.45 0.27
C PHE A 49 1.74 -8.83 -0.17
N TYR A 50 3.04 -8.92 -0.46
CA TYR A 50 3.69 -10.12 -0.99
C TYR A 50 4.20 -11.08 0.10
N TYR A 51 3.73 -10.92 1.33
CA TYR A 51 4.04 -11.82 2.46
C TYR A 51 3.87 -13.30 2.12
N PHE A 52 2.79 -13.66 1.43
CA PHE A 52 2.50 -15.05 1.08
C PHE A 52 3.43 -15.64 0.02
N LYS A 53 4.23 -14.79 -0.66
CA LYS A 53 5.27 -15.20 -1.62
C LYS A 53 6.67 -15.27 -1.04
N LEU A 54 6.86 -14.71 0.15
CA LEU A 54 8.18 -14.68 0.78
C LEU A 54 8.68 -16.10 0.98
N THR A 55 9.98 -16.31 0.81
CA THR A 55 10.64 -17.53 1.26
C THR A 55 10.49 -17.70 2.77
N ASP A 56 10.69 -18.91 3.28
CA ASP A 56 10.58 -19.16 4.73
C ASP A 56 11.55 -18.27 5.54
N GLU A 57 12.73 -17.99 5.00
CA GLU A 57 13.73 -17.10 5.62
C GLU A 57 13.26 -15.64 5.68
N GLU A 58 12.78 -15.09 4.56
CA GLU A 58 12.23 -13.73 4.52
C GLU A 58 10.99 -13.60 5.39
N ARG A 59 10.14 -14.64 5.41
CA ARG A 59 8.91 -14.67 6.20
C ARG A 59 9.18 -14.73 7.69
N SER A 60 10.21 -15.43 8.13
CA SER A 60 10.61 -15.49 9.56
C SER A 60 10.77 -14.11 10.16
N ARG A 61 11.41 -13.18 9.42
CA ARG A 61 11.61 -11.79 9.88
C ARG A 61 10.31 -11.01 10.01
N VAL A 62 9.33 -11.29 9.16
CA VAL A 62 7.99 -10.68 9.27
C VAL A 62 7.27 -11.26 10.47
N ASN A 63 7.28 -12.58 10.65
CA ASN A 63 6.61 -13.28 11.74
C ASN A 63 7.12 -12.81 13.12
N GLU A 64 8.43 -12.62 13.28
CA GLU A 64 9.01 -12.06 14.51
C GLU A 64 8.46 -10.67 14.89
N ALA A 65 7.88 -9.94 13.94
CA ALA A 65 7.28 -8.62 14.15
C ALA A 65 5.75 -8.65 14.27
N LEU A 66 5.14 -9.83 14.18
CA LEU A 66 3.70 -10.07 14.36
C LEU A 66 3.42 -10.63 15.76
N SER A 67 2.21 -10.41 16.25
CA SER A 67 1.68 -11.19 17.36
C SER A 67 1.00 -12.47 16.85
N ASP A 68 0.81 -13.46 17.74
CA ASP A 68 0.05 -14.68 17.41
C ASP A 68 -1.34 -14.39 16.82
N GLU A 69 -1.99 -13.32 17.27
CA GLU A 69 -3.31 -12.89 16.79
C GLU A 69 -3.25 -12.29 15.37
N GLU A 70 -2.14 -11.63 15.03
CA GLU A 70 -1.90 -11.08 13.70
C GLU A 70 -1.50 -12.18 12.72
N GLU A 71 -0.64 -13.11 13.14
CA GLU A 71 -0.29 -14.30 12.33
C GLU A 71 -1.53 -15.12 11.97
N SER A 72 -2.38 -15.40 12.97
CA SER A 72 -3.64 -16.13 12.75
C SER A 72 -4.54 -15.41 11.75
N TYR A 73 -4.64 -14.08 11.86
CA TYR A 73 -5.40 -13.25 10.91
C TYR A 73 -4.81 -13.29 9.50
N LEU A 74 -3.49 -13.26 9.35
CA LEU A 74 -2.86 -13.37 8.04
C LEU A 74 -3.18 -14.72 7.36
N GLU A 75 -3.20 -15.81 8.12
CA GLU A 75 -3.61 -17.11 7.57
C GLU A 75 -5.10 -17.15 7.18
N GLU A 76 -5.98 -16.43 7.87
CA GLU A 76 -7.40 -16.33 7.51
C GLU A 76 -7.62 -15.59 6.18
N ILE A 77 -6.86 -14.53 5.92
CA ILE A 77 -6.96 -13.73 4.69
C ILE A 77 -6.15 -14.29 3.52
N ARG A 78 -5.40 -15.37 3.74
CA ARG A 78 -4.54 -15.99 2.74
C ARG A 78 -5.33 -16.33 1.47
N PRO A 79 -4.88 -15.91 0.27
CA PRO A 79 -5.58 -16.23 -0.95
C PRO A 79 -5.68 -17.74 -1.15
N LYS A 80 -6.90 -18.25 -1.32
CA LYS A 80 -7.19 -19.68 -1.53
C LYS A 80 -6.81 -20.16 -2.93
N GLU A 81 -6.89 -19.26 -3.90
CA GLU A 81 -6.59 -19.52 -5.31
C GLU A 81 -5.44 -18.61 -5.73
N ASN A 82 -4.46 -19.17 -6.45
CA ASN A 82 -3.29 -18.46 -7.00
C ASN A 82 -2.71 -17.42 -6.03
N PRO A 83 -2.23 -17.81 -4.84
CA PRO A 83 -1.61 -16.88 -3.89
C PRO A 83 -0.42 -16.13 -4.50
N GLU A 84 0.20 -16.75 -5.51
CA GLU A 84 1.28 -16.16 -6.29
C GLU A 84 0.83 -15.06 -7.28
N GLU A 85 -0.47 -14.85 -7.50
CA GLU A 85 -0.98 -13.81 -8.41
C GLU A 85 -1.84 -12.79 -7.66
N ASN A 86 -2.42 -13.21 -6.54
CA ASN A 86 -3.32 -12.42 -5.71
C ASN A 86 -2.58 -11.62 -4.64
N LEU A 87 -1.78 -10.66 -5.09
CA LEU A 87 -0.96 -9.83 -4.20
C LEU A 87 -1.66 -8.57 -3.66
N ILE A 88 -2.82 -8.22 -4.20
CA ILE A 88 -3.51 -6.98 -3.84
C ILE A 88 -4.66 -7.26 -2.87
N PHE A 89 -4.60 -6.65 -1.70
CA PHE A 89 -5.58 -6.82 -0.63
C PHE A 89 -6.36 -5.52 -0.42
N LEU A 90 -7.68 -5.63 -0.25
CA LEU A 90 -8.46 -4.53 0.31
C LEU A 90 -8.14 -4.45 1.80
N LEU A 91 -7.81 -3.27 2.31
CA LEU A 91 -7.42 -3.12 3.70
C LEU A 91 -8.64 -2.98 4.61
N ASP A 92 -8.66 -3.79 5.65
CA ASP A 92 -9.37 -3.47 6.90
C ASP A 92 -8.40 -2.82 7.90
N ASP A 93 -8.92 -2.39 9.04
CA ASP A 93 -8.11 -1.73 10.08
C ASP A 93 -6.98 -2.61 10.60
N LYS A 94 -7.19 -3.94 10.68
CA LYS A 94 -6.19 -4.87 11.23
C LYS A 94 -5.03 -5.02 10.26
N LEU A 95 -5.30 -5.26 8.98
CA LEU A 95 -4.26 -5.34 7.95
C LEU A 95 -3.56 -3.99 7.78
N LEU A 96 -4.30 -2.88 7.71
CA LEU A 96 -3.71 -1.54 7.60
C LEU A 96 -2.71 -1.29 8.73
N LYS A 97 -3.08 -1.60 9.97
CA LYS A 97 -2.21 -1.43 11.15
C LYS A 97 -0.95 -2.32 11.09
N ILE A 98 -1.08 -3.55 10.59
CA ILE A 98 0.06 -4.44 10.36
C ILE A 98 1.00 -3.82 9.33
N LEU A 99 0.48 -3.41 8.16
CA LEU A 99 1.30 -2.92 7.05
C LEU A 99 2.01 -1.60 7.37
N THR A 100 1.33 -0.64 8.02
CA THR A 100 1.99 0.63 8.39
C THR A 100 3.11 0.41 9.40
N ARG A 101 2.95 -0.55 10.32
CA ARG A 101 3.99 -0.95 11.28
C ARG A 101 5.16 -1.67 10.62
N LEU A 102 4.91 -2.57 9.67
CA LEU A 102 5.97 -3.26 8.92
C LEU A 102 6.77 -2.29 8.04
N ASN A 103 6.10 -1.32 7.42
CA ASN A 103 6.74 -0.21 6.70
C ASN A 103 7.65 0.61 7.62
N GLU A 104 7.12 1.08 8.75
CA GLU A 104 7.88 1.91 9.69
C GLU A 104 9.13 1.20 10.20
N LYS A 105 9.03 -0.11 10.46
CA LYS A 105 10.15 -0.94 10.92
C LYS A 105 11.10 -1.38 9.79
N GLU A 106 10.81 -1.01 8.54
CA GLU A 106 11.60 -1.39 7.36
C GLU A 106 11.73 -2.91 7.20
N ILE A 107 10.71 -3.66 7.64
CA ILE A 107 10.69 -5.13 7.60
C ILE A 107 10.12 -5.63 6.28
N LEU A 108 9.00 -5.04 5.87
CA LEU A 108 8.32 -5.36 4.63
C LEU A 108 7.62 -4.11 4.12
N PHE A 109 8.04 -3.62 2.95
CA PHE A 109 7.42 -2.44 2.35
C PHE A 109 6.18 -2.82 1.55
N SER A 110 5.12 -2.04 1.75
CA SER A 110 3.87 -2.06 0.99
C SER A 110 3.65 -0.72 0.30
N THR A 111 3.02 -0.79 -0.87
CA THR A 111 2.45 0.33 -1.61
C THR A 111 0.95 0.37 -1.36
N PHE A 112 0.44 1.53 -0.97
CA PHE A 112 -0.98 1.74 -0.69
C PHE A 112 -1.63 2.48 -1.86
N TYR A 113 -2.71 1.93 -2.39
CA TYR A 113 -3.46 2.45 -3.53
C TYR A 113 -4.81 2.98 -3.03
N ILE A 114 -4.92 4.30 -2.91
CA ILE A 114 -6.16 4.98 -2.54
C ILE A 114 -7.01 5.10 -3.81
N THR A 115 -8.22 4.55 -3.76
CA THR A 115 -9.14 4.50 -4.91
C THR A 115 -10.41 5.31 -4.63
N GLY A 116 -11.20 5.57 -5.67
CA GLY A 116 -12.42 6.39 -5.58
C GLY A 116 -12.44 7.51 -6.62
N ALA A 117 -12.99 8.66 -6.24
CA ALA A 117 -13.00 9.85 -7.09
C ALA A 117 -11.58 10.28 -7.46
N LYS A 118 -11.38 10.74 -8.69
CA LYS A 118 -10.04 10.94 -9.31
C LYS A 118 -9.16 11.91 -8.50
N GLU A 119 -9.77 12.94 -7.92
CA GLU A 119 -9.12 13.94 -7.07
C GLU A 119 -8.62 13.40 -5.72
N HIS A 120 -9.10 12.23 -5.29
CA HIS A 120 -8.66 11.55 -4.07
C HIS A 120 -7.77 10.33 -4.35
N GLN A 121 -7.62 9.95 -5.63
CA GLN A 121 -6.75 8.84 -6.03
C GLN A 121 -5.29 9.21 -5.80
N SER A 122 -4.60 8.36 -5.05
CA SER A 122 -3.19 8.49 -4.79
C SER A 122 -2.55 7.13 -4.55
N THR A 123 -1.24 7.07 -4.74
CA THR A 123 -0.43 5.88 -4.46
C THR A 123 0.67 6.26 -3.50
N TRP A 124 0.70 5.63 -2.34
CA TRP A 124 1.69 5.88 -1.31
C TRP A 124 2.70 4.76 -1.35
N TRP A 125 3.87 5.05 -1.87
CA TRP A 125 4.98 4.11 -1.97
C TRP A 125 5.80 4.14 -0.68
N GLY A 126 5.80 3.04 0.07
CA GLY A 126 6.61 2.90 1.29
C GLY A 126 8.11 2.96 1.01
N ASN A 127 8.82 3.77 1.77
CA ASN A 127 10.27 3.96 1.63
C ASN A 127 10.96 3.96 3.00
N TYR A 128 12.29 3.87 2.97
CA TYR A 128 13.15 3.97 4.15
C TYR A 128 12.93 5.28 4.93
N ASN A 129 13.35 5.29 6.19
CA ASN A 129 13.27 6.44 7.10
C ASN A 129 11.85 6.91 7.42
N ARG A 130 10.87 6.01 7.35
CA ARG A 130 9.43 6.29 7.56
C ARG A 130 8.85 7.24 6.50
N GLU A 131 9.42 7.22 5.31
CA GLU A 131 8.98 8.07 4.22
C GLU A 131 7.94 7.35 3.36
N TYR A 132 6.97 8.12 2.87
CA TYR A 132 6.08 7.72 1.81
C TYR A 132 6.24 8.68 0.65
N VAL A 133 6.51 8.14 -0.53
CA VAL A 133 6.40 8.91 -1.78
C VAL A 133 4.95 8.80 -2.26
N ILE A 134 4.22 9.90 -2.20
CA ILE A 134 2.82 9.95 -2.59
C ILE A 134 2.75 10.45 -4.02
N PHE A 135 2.20 9.62 -4.91
CA PHE A 135 1.91 9.97 -6.29
C PHE A 135 0.43 10.29 -6.45
N SER A 136 0.11 11.38 -7.14
CA SER A 136 -1.26 11.80 -7.45
C SER A 136 -1.35 12.38 -8.86
N TYR A 137 -2.57 12.39 -9.41
CA TYR A 137 -2.83 13.22 -10.58
C TYR A 137 -2.65 14.67 -10.16
N GLY A 138 -1.66 15.36 -10.73
CA GLY A 138 -1.33 16.74 -10.36
C GLY A 138 -2.57 17.62 -10.26
N GLY A 139 -2.62 18.44 -9.21
CA GLY A 139 -3.78 19.25 -8.85
C GLY A 139 -4.44 19.86 -10.08
N TYR A 140 -5.74 19.65 -10.19
CA TYR A 140 -6.60 20.31 -11.17
C TYR A 140 -6.18 21.77 -11.29
N ASP A 141 -5.85 22.19 -12.51
CA ASP A 141 -5.50 23.55 -12.90
C ASP A 141 -6.30 24.58 -12.08
N LYS A 142 -5.62 25.34 -11.22
CA LYS A 142 -6.19 26.56 -10.64
C LYS A 142 -6.27 27.71 -11.66
N ASP A 143 -5.88 27.48 -12.92
CA ASP A 143 -5.78 28.52 -13.95
C ASP A 143 -6.54 28.21 -15.26
N ASN A 144 -7.71 27.57 -15.20
CA ASN A 144 -8.67 27.63 -16.31
C ASN A 144 -9.78 28.65 -16.04
N LYS A 145 -9.37 29.92 -15.97
CA LYS A 145 -10.19 31.05 -16.45
C LYS A 145 -9.66 31.45 -17.81
N ARG A 146 -10.32 30.99 -18.88
CA ARG A 146 -10.38 31.69 -20.16
C ARG A 146 -11.82 31.71 -20.64
#